data_AF-A0A847N7N9-F1
#
_entry.id   AF-A0A847N7N9-F1
#
_cell.length_a   1.000
_cell.length_b   1.000
_cell.length_c   1.000
_cell.angle_alpha   90.00
_cell.angle_beta   90.00
_cell.angle_gamma   90.00
#
_symmetry.space_group_name_H-M   'P 1'
#
loop_
_entity.id
_entity.type
_entity.pdbx_description
1 polymer ?
#
loop_
_entity_poly.entity_id
_entity_poly.type
_entity_poly.pdbx_seq_one_letter_code
_entity_poly.pdbx_strand_id
1 'polypeptide(L)' 'NLEEDDFEPFFEEIETQLGDKKIILFGSYGWGDGEWMDAWEDRCYDQNIQLIEKGLKINSTPSSKELEECFELGVRFANS' A
#
# COMPACT_ATOMS: atom_id res chain seq x y z
N ASN A 1 2.28 11.12 -14.43
CA ASN A 1 2.53 10.87 -13.00
C ASN A 1 1.92 9.53 -12.68
N LEU A 2 2.66 8.52 -12.22
CA LEU A 2 2.14 7.15 -12.06
C LEU A 2 0.89 7.11 -11.17
N GLU A 3 0.89 7.93 -10.11
CA GLU A 3 -0.25 8.04 -9.19
C GLU A 3 -1.48 8.61 -9.91
N GLU A 4 -1.40 9.82 -10.47
CA GLU A 4 -2.55 10.51 -11.06
C GLU A 4 -3.07 9.86 -12.36
N ASP A 5 -2.18 9.29 -13.17
CA ASP A 5 -2.53 8.86 -14.53
C ASP A 5 -2.91 7.37 -14.61
N ASP A 6 -2.39 6.53 -13.69
CA ASP A 6 -2.57 5.07 -13.75
C ASP A 6 -3.17 4.49 -12.46
N PHE A 7 -2.58 4.79 -11.30
CA PHE A 7 -2.97 4.14 -10.06
C PHE A 7 -4.26 4.70 -9.45
N GLU A 8 -4.44 6.02 -9.48
CA GLU A 8 -5.64 6.71 -9.02
C GLU A 8 -6.88 6.27 -9.80
N PRO A 9 -6.89 6.29 -11.16
CA PRO A 9 -8.04 5.79 -11.93
C PRO A 9 -8.33 4.30 -11.68
N PHE A 10 -7.28 3.48 -11.54
CA PHE A 10 -7.43 2.07 -11.21
C PHE A 10 -8.06 1.88 -9.83
N PHE A 11 -7.59 2.62 -8.82
CA PHE A 11 -8.10 2.50 -7.46
C PHE A 11 -9.56 2.92 -7.41
N GLU A 12 -9.93 4.06 -8.01
CA GLU A 12 -11.33 4.50 -8.13
C GLU A 12 -12.24 3.44 -8.76
N GLU A 13 -11.76 2.72 -9.78
CA GLU A 13 -12.53 1.66 -10.45
C GLU A 13 -12.84 0.47 -9.52
N ILE A 14 -11.89 0.12 -8.65
CA ILE A 14 -12.02 -1.04 -7.76
C ILE A 14 -12.49 -0.70 -6.35
N GLU A 15 -12.45 0.57 -5.94
CA GLU A 15 -12.64 1.03 -4.56
C GLU A 15 -13.93 0.51 -3.93
N THR A 16 -15.04 0.63 -4.66
CA THR A 16 -16.37 0.14 -4.23
C THR A 16 -16.46 -1.38 -4.14
N GLN A 17 -15.51 -2.10 -4.73
CA GLN A 17 -15.43 -3.56 -4.76
C GLN A 17 -14.52 -4.13 -3.66
N LEU A 18 -13.82 -3.26 -2.92
CA LEU A 18 -12.86 -3.67 -1.89
C LEU A 18 -13.55 -4.16 -0.62
N GLY A 19 -14.64 -3.53 -0.16
CA GLY A 19 -15.55 -4.05 0.87
C GLY A 19 -14.86 -4.78 2.03
N ASP A 20 -15.23 -6.06 2.25
CA ASP A 20 -14.69 -6.93 3.31
C ASP A 20 -13.36 -7.64 2.92
N LYS A 21 -12.74 -7.26 1.80
CA LYS A 21 -11.46 -7.84 1.39
C LYS A 21 -10.38 -7.29 2.30
N LYS A 22 -9.49 -8.17 2.72
CA LYS A 22 -8.27 -7.76 3.40
C LYS A 22 -7.30 -7.17 2.39
N ILE A 23 -6.82 -5.96 2.65
CA ILE A 23 -5.95 -5.20 1.76
C ILE A 23 -4.63 -4.90 2.46
N ILE A 24 -3.57 -4.87 1.67
CA ILE A 24 -2.26 -4.33 2.06
C ILE A 24 -1.85 -3.27 1.03
N LEU A 25 -1.12 -2.26 1.50
CA LEU A 25 -0.50 -1.25 0.66
C LEU A 25 1.01 -1.41 0.72
N PHE A 26 1.68 -1.23 -0.40
CA PHE A 26 3.13 -1.23 -0.47
C PHE A 26 3.60 -0.40 -1.65
N GLY A 27 4.81 0.14 -1.57
CA GLY A 27 5.42 0.84 -2.70
C GLY A 27 6.80 1.38 -2.39
N SER A 28 7.49 1.82 -3.43
CA SER A 28 8.74 2.53 -3.28
C SER A 28 8.52 4.05 -3.33
N TYR A 29 9.43 4.79 -2.70
CA TYR A 29 9.49 6.25 -2.81
C TYR A 29 10.91 6.69 -3.14
N GLY A 30 11.06 7.91 -3.67
CA GLY A 30 12.35 8.50 -3.99
C GLY A 30 12.76 9.58 -2.99
N TRP A 31 12.48 10.83 -3.37
CA TRP A 31 12.76 12.00 -2.53
C TRP A 31 11.67 12.20 -1.47
N GLY A 32 12.06 12.59 -0.26
CA GLY A 32 11.16 12.79 0.88
C GLY A 32 10.94 11.51 1.69
N ASP A 33 9.85 11.48 2.46
CA ASP A 33 9.57 10.42 3.45
C ASP A 33 8.44 9.47 3.02
N GLY A 34 8.01 9.53 1.75
CA GLY A 34 6.93 8.71 1.23
C GLY A 34 5.57 9.02 1.86
N GLU A 35 5.25 10.29 2.06
CA GLU A 35 3.98 10.78 2.64
C GLU A 35 2.75 10.39 1.81
N TRP A 36 2.94 10.09 0.52
CA TRP A 36 1.87 9.58 -0.35
C TRP A 36 1.19 8.34 0.24
N MET A 37 1.94 7.46 0.91
CA MET A 37 1.39 6.26 1.56
C MET A 37 0.42 6.62 2.68
N ASP A 38 0.70 7.68 3.44
CA ASP A 38 -0.17 8.10 4.53
C ASP A 38 -1.54 8.57 3.99
N ALA A 39 -1.55 9.26 2.84
CA ALA A 39 -2.78 9.65 2.15
C ALA A 39 -3.60 8.44 1.65
N TRP A 40 -2.93 7.38 1.18
CA TRP A 40 -3.61 6.14 0.76
C TRP A 40 -4.14 5.33 1.94
N GLU A 41 -3.40 5.27 3.07
CA GLU A 41 -3.89 4.70 4.32
C GLU A 41 -5.17 5.40 4.76
N ASP A 42 -5.15 6.73 4.84
CA ASP A 42 -6.30 7.55 5.24
C ASP A 42 -7.51 7.32 4.32
N ARG A 43 -7.32 7.31 2.99
CA ARG A 43 -8.40 7.01 2.05
C ARG A 43 -9.01 5.63 2.28
N CYS A 44 -8.18 4.62 2.51
CA CYS A 44 -8.69 3.28 2.81
C CYS A 44 -9.52 3.27 4.10
N TYR A 45 -9.06 3.95 5.16
CA TYR A 45 -9.81 4.04 6.40
C TYR A 45 -11.14 4.79 6.24
N ASP A 46 -11.14 5.90 5.51
CA ASP A 46 -12.35 6.69 5.24
C ASP A 46 -13.40 5.90 4.45
N GLN A 47 -12.97 5.00 3.57
CA GLN A 47 -13.85 4.11 2.81
C GLN A 47 -14.16 2.79 3.54
N ASN A 48 -13.75 2.63 4.80
CA ASN A 48 -13.92 1.39 5.58
C ASN A 48 -13.26 0.16 4.93
N ILE A 49 -12.19 0.36 4.15
CA ILE A 49 -11.40 -0.73 3.57
C ILE A 49 -10.56 -1.37 4.67
N GLN A 50 -10.57 -2.71 4.71
CA GLN A 50 -9.86 -3.46 5.75
C GLN A 50 -8.35 -3.57 5.45
N LEU A 51 -7.60 -2.53 5.82
CA LEU A 51 -6.13 -2.61 5.88
C LEU A 51 -5.69 -3.50 7.03
N ILE A 52 -4.88 -4.52 6.73
CA ILE A 52 -4.37 -5.46 7.74
C ILE A 52 -3.28 -4.82 8.61
N GLU A 53 -2.45 -3.97 8.02
CA GLU A 53 -1.37 -3.24 8.68
C GLU A 53 -1.06 -1.95 7.92
N LYS A 54 -0.16 -1.15 8.48
CA LYS A 54 0.37 0.05 7.82
C LYS A 54 1.07 -0.33 6.51
N GLY A 55 1.01 0.57 5.54
CA GLY A 55 1.62 0.40 4.24
C GLY A 55 3.14 0.33 4.32
N LEU A 56 3.72 -0.63 3.59
CA LEU A 56 5.17 -0.78 3.53
C LEU A 56 5.75 0.16 2.48
N LYS A 57 6.54 1.13 2.92
CA LYS A 57 7.26 2.06 2.04
C LYS A 57 8.76 1.85 2.09
N ILE A 58 9.39 1.66 0.94
CA ILE A 58 10.84 1.43 0.81
C ILE A 58 11.46 2.52 -0.05
N ASN A 59 12.59 3.07 0.38
CA ASN A 59 13.27 4.08 -0.43
C ASN A 59 14.00 3.43 -1.59
N SER A 60 13.64 3.81 -2.82
CA SER A 60 14.30 3.37 -4.04
C SER A 60 14.35 1.84 -4.17
N THR A 61 15.52 1.24 -3.96
CA THR A 61 15.74 -0.20 -4.05
C THR A 61 15.90 -0.78 -2.65
N PRO A 62 15.16 -1.84 -2.29
CA PRO A 62 15.28 -2.47 -0.98
C PRO A 62 16.69 -3.01 -0.74
N SER A 63 17.19 -2.78 0.48
CA SER A 63 18.31 -3.55 1.05
C SER A 63 17.92 -5.01 1.30
N SER A 64 18.90 -5.86 1.63
CA SER A 64 18.61 -7.26 2.00
C SER A 64 17.65 -7.37 3.19
N LYS A 65 17.69 -6.42 4.13
CA LYS A 65 16.76 -6.36 5.27
C LYS A 65 15.36 -5.95 4.82
N GLU A 66 15.25 -4.93 3.96
CA GLU A 66 13.95 -4.50 3.45
C GLU A 66 13.32 -5.53 2.49
N LEU A 67 14.13 -6.34 1.79
CA LEU A 67 13.64 -7.51 1.06
C LEU A 67 13.01 -8.55 1.98
N GLU A 68 13.60 -8.76 3.17
CA GLU A 68 13.02 -9.62 4.19
C GLU A 68 11.70 -9.03 4.72
N GLU A 69 11.64 -7.72 4.96
CA GLU A 69 10.40 -7.03 5.35
C GLU A 69 9.29 -7.18 4.28
N CYS A 70 9.62 -7.08 2.99
CA CYS A 70 8.66 -7.37 1.90
C CYS A 70 8.16 -8.81 1.95
N PHE A 71 9.05 -9.77 2.19
CA PHE A 71 8.68 -11.18 2.28
C PHE A 71 7.76 -11.43 3.48
N GLU A 72 8.11 -10.88 4.63
CA GLU A 72 7.32 -11.02 5.86
C GLU A 72 5.93 -10.37 5.74
N LEU A 73 5.81 -9.22 5.06
CA LEU A 73 4.51 -8.63 4.75
C LEU A 73 3.61 -9.63 4.00
N GLY A 74 4.14 -10.31 2.98
CA GLY A 74 3.41 -11.34 2.25
C GLY A 74 3.02 -12.53 3.13
N VAL A 75 3.90 -12.96 4.02
CA VAL A 75 3.61 -14.04 4.99
C VAL A 75 2.50 -13.62 5.95
N ARG A 76 2.54 -12.39 6.49
CA ARG A 76 1.47 -11.86 7.36
C ARG A 76 0.15 -11.76 6.63
N PHE A 77 0.15 -11.26 5.40
CA PHE A 77 -1.04 -11.20 4.54
C PHE A 77 -1.67 -12.58 4.34
N ALA A 78 -0.87 -13.59 3.98
CA ALA A 78 -1.35 -14.94 3.72
C ALA A 78 -1.95 -15.64 4.95
N ASN A 79 -1.55 -15.23 6.16
CA ASN A 79 -2.04 -15.77 7.43
C ASN A 79 -3.09 -14.88 8.11
N SER A 80 -3.46 -13.75 7.49
CA SER A 80 -4.37 -12.76 8.06
C SER A 80 -5.81 -13.23 8.06
#